data_AF-A0A4U9CUQ3-F1
#
_entry.id   AF-A0A4U9CUQ3-F1
#
_cell.length_a   1.000
_cell.length_b   1.000
_cell.length_c   1.000
_cell.angle_alpha   90.00
_cell.angle_beta   90.00
_cell.angle_gamma   90.00
#
_symmetry.space_group_name_H-M   'P 1'
#
loop_
_entity.id
_entity.type
_entity.pdbx_description
1 polymer ?
#
loop_
_entity_poly.entity_id
_entity_poly.type
_entity_poly.pdbx_seq_one_letter_code
_entity_poly.pdbx_strand_id
1 'polypeptide(L)'
;MAKSSLKAYPFTLLKSVLIVSLLSLIVSVFCLTGLFNYQSHQVDEVVNKQLLLGKSELIQHKLEDFFDYPQQVSNLLLQYLQGVENSTADPQLIPEMVYLTAHAFNTTPAFKSLSWAERNGRYYAIARANHSNQIYLERTLEANSQRLVKYSGITQDSNIVKVNESFSVQQQPWFSAARRQKLPYWRTEYLTDGPVVAYHLPVYDRQGQFRGVVTGKTMPTDMREYLHSILPGKKRLAADCGRQAQYRGAGRRRRAAAAKPARDSPTVEIGRPPADADVSRRRRRIPGDRV
;
A
#
# COMPACT_ATOMS: atom_id res chain seq x y z
N MET A 1 -36.56 -97.63 -26.52
CA MET A 1 -36.76 -96.83 -25.28
C MET A 1 -35.59 -97.07 -24.33
N ALA A 2 -34.77 -96.05 -24.04
CA ALA A 2 -33.90 -95.92 -22.86
C ALA A 2 -33.25 -94.50 -22.92
N LYS A 3 -33.97 -93.49 -22.44
CA LYS A 3 -33.75 -92.74 -21.19
C LYS A 3 -32.39 -92.03 -21.09
N SER A 4 -32.44 -90.71 -21.36
CA SER A 4 -31.38 -89.74 -21.07
C SER A 4 -31.08 -89.68 -19.57
N SER A 5 -29.80 -89.70 -19.21
CA SER A 5 -29.33 -89.42 -17.84
C SER A 5 -28.68 -88.05 -17.80
N LEU A 6 -29.45 -87.04 -17.40
CA LEU A 6 -28.94 -85.74 -16.95
C LEU A 6 -28.54 -85.89 -15.49
N LYS A 7 -27.23 -85.85 -15.21
CA LYS A 7 -26.70 -85.85 -13.84
C LYS A 7 -26.99 -84.49 -13.19
N ALA A 8 -28.02 -84.45 -12.34
CA ALA A 8 -28.26 -83.36 -11.41
C ALA A 8 -27.29 -83.48 -10.21
N TYR A 9 -26.53 -82.41 -9.94
CA TYR A 9 -25.63 -82.34 -8.78
C TYR A 9 -26.43 -82.02 -7.49
N PRO A 10 -26.21 -82.73 -6.37
CA PRO A 10 -26.84 -82.37 -5.10
C PRO A 10 -26.06 -81.22 -4.45
N PHE A 11 -26.62 -80.01 -4.49
CA PHE A 11 -26.12 -78.86 -3.74
C PHE A 11 -26.45 -79.08 -2.25
N THR A 12 -25.45 -79.33 -1.41
CA THR A 12 -25.63 -79.48 0.04
C THR A 12 -25.92 -78.11 0.68
N LEU A 13 -26.91 -78.06 1.58
CA LEU A 13 -27.38 -76.85 2.30
C LEU A 13 -26.25 -75.99 2.91
N LEU A 14 -25.14 -76.61 3.31
CA LEU A 14 -23.96 -75.93 3.82
C LEU A 14 -23.32 -74.99 2.77
N LYS A 15 -23.28 -75.41 1.50
CA LYS A 15 -22.70 -74.61 0.40
C LYS A 15 -23.56 -73.42 0.04
N SER A 16 -24.89 -73.55 0.10
CA SER A 16 -25.79 -72.41 -0.16
C SER A 16 -25.71 -71.36 0.94
N VAL A 17 -25.62 -71.76 2.22
CA VAL A 17 -25.48 -70.81 3.34
C VAL A 17 -24.14 -70.08 3.27
N LEU A 18 -23.05 -70.78 2.93
CA LEU A 18 -21.73 -70.15 2.74
C LEU A 18 -21.71 -69.16 1.58
N ILE A 19 -22.34 -69.49 0.45
CA ILE A 19 -22.40 -68.58 -0.71
C ILE A 19 -23.22 -67.32 -0.40
N VAL A 20 -24.36 -67.47 0.29
CA VAL A 20 -25.21 -66.32 0.66
C VAL A 20 -24.49 -65.42 1.67
N SER A 21 -23.79 -65.99 2.65
CA SER A 21 -22.98 -65.22 3.62
C SER A 21 -21.85 -64.45 2.93
N LEU A 22 -21.16 -65.08 1.98
CA LEU A 22 -20.10 -64.44 1.20
C LEU A 22 -20.63 -63.26 0.36
N LEU A 23 -21.79 -63.44 -0.29
CA LEU A 23 -22.42 -62.38 -1.08
C LEU A 23 -22.85 -61.19 -0.20
N SER A 24 -23.40 -61.45 0.99
CA SER A 24 -23.78 -60.40 1.94
C SER A 24 -22.57 -59.58 2.40
N LEU A 25 -21.42 -60.22 2.61
CA LEU A 25 -20.19 -59.55 3.03
C LEU A 25 -19.63 -58.67 1.90
N ILE A 26 -19.65 -59.16 0.67
CA ILE A 26 -19.24 -58.39 -0.51
C ILE A 26 -20.11 -57.13 -0.65
N VAL A 27 -21.44 -57.26 -0.56
CA VAL A 27 -22.36 -56.10 -0.65
C VAL A 27 -22.11 -55.11 0.48
N SER A 28 -21.87 -55.57 1.71
CA SER A 28 -21.55 -54.70 2.85
C SER A 28 -20.27 -53.88 2.61
N VAL A 29 -19.21 -54.52 2.09
CA VAL A 29 -17.96 -53.85 1.74
C VAL A 29 -18.17 -52.80 0.66
N PHE A 30 -18.91 -53.14 -0.42
CA PHE A 30 -19.22 -52.17 -1.48
C PHE A 30 -20.04 -50.98 -0.97
N CYS A 31 -21.03 -51.21 -0.10
CA CYS A 31 -21.81 -50.15 0.51
C CYS A 31 -20.96 -49.26 1.43
N LEU A 32 -20.07 -49.84 2.24
CA LEU A 32 -19.15 -49.08 3.09
C LEU A 32 -18.19 -48.24 2.24
N THR A 33 -17.57 -48.82 1.21
CA THR A 33 -16.64 -48.10 0.33
C THR A 33 -17.36 -47.00 -0.46
N GLY A 34 -18.61 -47.23 -0.88
CA GLY A 34 -19.45 -46.22 -1.52
C GLY A 34 -19.78 -45.06 -0.59
N LEU A 35 -20.19 -45.35 0.65
CA LEU A 35 -20.46 -44.34 1.68
C LEU A 35 -19.21 -43.54 2.05
N PHE A 36 -18.06 -44.20 2.22
CA PHE A 36 -16.78 -43.54 2.51
C PHE A 36 -16.32 -42.63 1.36
N ASN A 37 -16.45 -43.05 0.11
CA ASN A 37 -16.14 -42.21 -1.04
C ASN A 37 -17.11 -41.03 -1.15
N TYR A 38 -18.41 -41.24 -0.93
CA TYR A 38 -19.42 -40.17 -0.98
C TYR A 38 -19.21 -39.12 0.12
N GLN A 39 -18.88 -39.56 1.35
CA GLN A 39 -18.54 -38.65 2.44
C GLN A 39 -17.21 -37.93 2.19
N SER A 40 -16.20 -38.62 1.66
CA SER A 40 -14.90 -38.00 1.31
C SER A 40 -15.06 -36.91 0.27
N HIS A 41 -15.84 -37.15 -0.80
CA HIS A 41 -16.05 -36.14 -1.85
C HIS A 41 -16.80 -34.89 -1.36
N GLN A 42 -17.75 -35.02 -0.44
CA GLN A 42 -18.44 -33.84 0.12
C GLN A 42 -17.56 -33.04 1.10
N VAL A 43 -16.72 -33.72 1.88
CA VAL A 43 -15.75 -33.06 2.77
C VAL A 43 -14.70 -32.33 1.94
N ASP A 44 -14.21 -32.92 0.85
CA ASP A 44 -13.22 -32.29 -0.03
C ASP A 44 -13.74 -31.01 -0.69
N GLU A 45 -14.99 -30.98 -1.18
CA GLU A 45 -15.54 -29.77 -1.79
C GLU A 45 -15.75 -28.62 -0.79
N VAL A 46 -16.22 -28.91 0.41
CA VAL A 46 -16.48 -27.89 1.44
C VAL A 46 -15.16 -27.38 2.02
N VAL A 47 -14.22 -28.27 2.31
CA VAL A 47 -12.88 -27.91 2.80
C VAL A 47 -12.12 -27.11 1.73
N ASN A 48 -12.19 -27.50 0.45
CA ASN A 48 -11.49 -26.77 -0.61
C ASN A 48 -12.11 -25.38 -0.85
N LYS A 49 -13.45 -25.24 -0.79
CA LYS A 49 -14.11 -23.93 -0.89
C LYS A 49 -13.77 -23.01 0.30
N GLN A 50 -13.79 -23.51 1.53
CA GLN A 50 -13.41 -22.72 2.72
C GLN A 50 -11.91 -22.39 2.72
N LEU A 51 -11.05 -23.30 2.28
CA LEU A 51 -9.61 -23.06 2.14
C LEU A 51 -9.33 -22.00 1.06
N LEU A 52 -10.06 -22.04 -0.06
CA LEU A 52 -9.94 -21.04 -1.13
C LEU A 52 -10.45 -19.66 -0.71
N LEU A 53 -11.59 -19.60 -0.01
CA LEU A 53 -12.14 -18.35 0.51
C LEU A 53 -11.25 -17.75 1.60
N GLY A 54 -10.78 -18.55 2.57
CA GLY A 54 -9.86 -18.10 3.60
C GLY A 54 -8.51 -17.64 3.02
N LYS A 55 -8.00 -18.31 1.98
CA LYS A 55 -6.81 -17.84 1.25
C LYS A 55 -7.08 -16.54 0.49
N SER A 56 -8.26 -16.36 -0.10
CA SER A 56 -8.63 -15.14 -0.80
C SER A 56 -8.74 -13.94 0.14
N GLU A 57 -9.35 -14.13 1.31
CA GLU A 57 -9.48 -13.10 2.34
C GLU A 57 -8.11 -12.69 2.90
N LEU A 58 -7.24 -13.67 3.16
CA LEU A 58 -5.87 -13.43 3.62
C LEU A 58 -5.04 -12.65 2.55
N ILE A 59 -5.16 -13.03 1.28
CA ILE A 59 -4.50 -12.31 0.16
C ILE A 59 -5.02 -10.89 0.06
N GLN A 60 -6.34 -10.69 0.19
CA GLN A 60 -6.95 -9.37 0.16
C GLN A 60 -6.45 -8.50 1.32
N HIS A 61 -6.45 -9.02 2.54
CA HIS A 61 -5.95 -8.30 3.71
C HIS A 61 -4.49 -7.86 3.53
N LYS A 62 -3.63 -8.74 3.01
CA LYS A 62 -2.22 -8.39 2.77
C LYS A 62 -2.02 -7.37 1.66
N LEU A 63 -2.85 -7.41 0.62
CA LEU A 63 -2.88 -6.39 -0.43
C LEU A 63 -3.36 -5.04 0.12
N GLU A 64 -4.37 -5.06 0.99
CA GLU A 64 -4.85 -3.86 1.70
C GLU A 64 -3.73 -3.29 2.57
N ASP A 65 -3.07 -4.09 3.40
CA ASP A 65 -1.91 -3.65 4.20
C ASP A 65 -0.81 -3.03 3.32
N PHE A 66 -0.54 -3.63 2.16
CA PHE A 66 0.51 -3.14 1.25
C PHE A 66 0.25 -1.73 0.71
N PHE A 67 -1.02 -1.38 0.43
CA PHE A 67 -1.37 -0.08 -0.15
C PHE A 67 -1.88 0.92 0.89
N ASP A 68 -2.60 0.46 1.91
CA ASP A 68 -3.26 1.35 2.85
C ASP A 68 -2.27 1.85 3.91
N TYR A 69 -1.35 1.00 4.37
CA TYR A 69 -0.42 1.37 5.45
C TYR A 69 0.49 2.55 5.09
N PRO A 70 1.16 2.58 3.91
CA PRO A 70 1.97 3.74 3.50
C PRO A 70 1.16 5.03 3.42
N GLN A 71 -0.10 4.93 3.00
CA GLN A 71 -1.00 6.08 2.93
C GLN A 71 -1.41 6.56 4.33
N GLN A 72 -1.80 5.65 5.23
CA GLN A 72 -2.19 5.96 6.60
C GLN A 72 -1.06 6.67 7.35
N VAL A 73 0.13 6.07 7.39
CA VAL A 73 1.29 6.65 8.09
C VAL A 73 1.71 7.98 7.48
N SER A 74 1.65 8.11 6.15
CA SER A 74 1.96 9.39 5.48
C SER A 74 0.96 10.50 5.86
N ASN A 75 -0.32 10.16 6.00
CA ASN A 75 -1.35 11.11 6.42
C ASN A 75 -1.20 11.51 7.90
N LEU A 76 -0.80 10.59 8.78
CA LEU A 76 -0.51 10.91 10.17
C LEU A 76 0.66 11.90 10.28
N LEU A 77 1.74 11.66 9.52
CA LEU A 77 2.85 12.61 9.47
C LEU A 77 2.42 13.97 8.87
N LEU A 78 1.55 13.97 7.86
CA LEU A 78 0.99 15.21 7.33
C LEU A 78 0.23 15.99 8.41
N GLN A 79 -0.60 15.34 9.22
CA GLN A 79 -1.34 16.00 10.31
C GLN A 79 -0.39 16.64 11.31
N TYR A 80 0.67 15.93 11.71
CA TYR A 80 1.73 16.48 12.54
C TYR A 80 2.37 17.72 11.90
N LEU A 81 2.79 17.62 10.63
CA LEU A 81 3.43 18.74 9.90
C LEU A 81 2.52 19.96 9.70
N GLN A 82 1.19 19.76 9.68
CA GLN A 82 0.20 20.85 9.60
C GLN A 82 -0.04 21.52 10.96
N GLY A 83 0.18 20.80 12.07
CA GLY A 83 0.12 21.35 13.43
C GLY A 83 1.32 22.23 13.79
N VAL A 84 2.46 22.04 13.11
CA VAL A 84 3.70 22.80 13.36
C VAL A 84 3.80 24.00 12.39
N GLU A 85 3.56 25.21 12.90
CA GLU A 85 3.51 26.44 12.10
C GLU A 85 4.85 26.85 11.45
N ASN A 86 6.00 26.45 12.01
CA ASN A 86 7.34 26.75 11.49
C ASN A 86 8.26 25.51 11.58
N SER A 87 8.02 24.49 10.75
CA SER A 87 8.57 23.13 10.97
C SER A 87 10.02 22.87 10.53
N THR A 88 10.82 23.87 10.17
CA THR A 88 12.13 23.55 9.56
C THR A 88 13.15 23.06 10.58
N ALA A 89 12.91 23.17 11.89
CA ALA A 89 13.85 22.75 12.93
C ALA A 89 13.15 22.14 14.16
N ASP A 90 11.97 21.53 13.99
CA ASP A 90 11.28 20.92 15.13
C ASP A 90 12.09 19.70 15.63
N PRO A 91 12.64 19.74 16.87
CA PRO A 91 13.37 18.61 17.43
C PRO A 91 12.49 17.36 17.58
N GLN A 92 11.17 17.51 17.59
CA GLN A 92 10.21 16.41 17.73
C GLN A 92 9.90 15.67 16.43
N LEU A 93 10.32 16.18 15.27
CA LEU A 93 10.00 15.55 13.98
C LEU A 93 10.56 14.12 13.87
N ILE A 94 11.83 13.91 14.24
CA ILE A 94 12.46 12.59 14.18
C ILE A 94 11.80 11.62 15.18
N PRO A 95 11.64 11.98 16.47
CA PRO A 95 10.86 11.18 17.42
C PRO A 95 9.47 10.79 16.91
N GLU A 96 8.73 11.74 16.33
CA GLU A 96 7.40 11.48 15.78
C GLU A 96 7.46 10.49 14.60
N MET A 97 8.40 10.68 13.66
CA MET A 97 8.57 9.72 12.56
C MET A 97 8.95 8.33 13.05
N VAL A 98 9.78 8.22 14.09
CA VAL A 98 10.11 6.95 14.73
C VAL A 98 8.86 6.32 15.35
N TYR A 99 8.07 7.09 16.10
CA TYR A 99 6.83 6.62 16.71
C TYR A 99 5.84 6.08 15.66
N LEU A 100 5.57 6.87 14.62
CA LEU A 100 4.66 6.51 13.53
C LEU A 100 5.10 5.25 12.77
N THR A 101 6.40 5.00 12.69
CA THR A 101 6.95 3.84 11.97
C THR A 101 7.17 2.61 12.85
N ALA A 102 7.29 2.76 14.17
CA ALA A 102 7.52 1.63 15.08
C ALA A 102 6.43 0.56 14.97
N HIS A 103 5.16 0.98 14.97
CA HIS A 103 4.04 0.07 14.77
C HIS A 103 4.02 -0.52 13.34
N ALA A 104 4.37 0.30 12.35
CA ALA A 104 4.43 -0.08 10.93
C ALA A 104 5.40 -1.22 10.67
N PHE A 105 6.62 -1.10 11.20
CA PHE A 105 7.66 -2.09 11.00
C PHE A 105 7.35 -3.42 11.67
N ASN A 106 6.60 -3.41 12.77
CA ASN A 106 6.25 -4.61 13.52
C ASN A 106 5.05 -5.36 12.90
N THR A 107 4.06 -4.63 12.38
CA THR A 107 2.81 -5.23 11.87
C THR A 107 2.83 -5.50 10.37
N THR A 108 3.59 -4.70 9.61
CA THR A 108 3.58 -4.75 8.15
C THR A 108 4.99 -5.03 7.63
N PRO A 109 5.33 -6.31 7.41
CA PRO A 109 6.62 -6.68 6.81
C PRO A 109 6.87 -6.02 5.46
N ALA A 110 5.86 -5.68 4.67
CA ALA A 110 6.10 -4.99 3.39
C ALA A 110 6.51 -3.51 3.56
N PHE A 111 6.28 -2.89 4.72
CA PHE A 111 6.55 -1.47 4.94
C PHE A 111 8.06 -1.22 5.08
N LYS A 112 8.61 -0.38 4.20
CA LYS A 112 10.05 -0.11 4.12
C LYS A 112 10.47 1.15 4.83
N SER A 113 9.76 2.25 4.61
CA SER A 113 10.23 3.56 5.10
C SER A 113 9.15 4.61 5.09
N LEU A 114 9.29 5.57 6.01
CA LEU A 114 8.62 6.87 5.97
C LEU A 114 9.68 7.95 5.79
N SER A 115 9.41 8.92 4.92
CA SER A 115 10.34 10.04 4.68
C SER A 115 9.61 11.36 4.51
N TRP A 116 10.32 12.43 4.87
CA TRP A 116 9.92 13.82 4.72
C TRP A 116 11.01 14.57 3.95
N ALA A 117 10.60 15.23 2.87
CA ALA A 117 11.49 16.01 2.03
C ALA A 117 10.96 17.44 1.90
N GLU A 118 11.76 18.42 2.25
CA GLU A 118 11.37 19.83 2.28
C GLU A 118 11.80 20.58 1.02
N ARG A 119 11.08 21.66 0.72
CA ARG A 119 11.42 22.61 -0.36
C ARG A 119 12.83 23.18 -0.23
N ASN A 120 13.32 23.40 0.98
CA ASN A 120 14.68 23.92 1.26
C ASN A 120 15.78 22.86 1.04
N GLY A 121 15.43 21.60 0.75
CA GLY A 121 16.38 20.52 0.51
C GLY A 121 16.66 19.63 1.72
N ARG A 122 16.08 19.93 2.88
CA ARG A 122 16.17 19.03 4.04
C ARG A 122 15.44 17.73 3.72
N TYR A 123 16.04 16.62 4.12
CA TYR A 123 15.48 15.29 3.98
C TYR A 123 15.65 14.51 5.26
N TYR A 124 14.63 13.74 5.62
CA TYR A 124 14.64 12.79 6.72
C TYR A 124 13.92 11.51 6.30
N ALA A 125 14.44 10.36 6.69
CA ALA A 125 13.78 9.08 6.50
C ALA A 125 14.09 8.15 7.66
N ILE A 126 13.04 7.46 8.13
CA ILE A 126 13.19 6.27 8.95
C ILE A 126 12.90 5.09 8.05
N ALA A 127 13.88 4.20 7.91
CA ALA A 127 13.83 3.11 6.94
C ALA A 127 14.34 1.80 7.54
N ARG A 128 13.82 0.69 7.03
CA ARG A 128 14.24 -0.66 7.35
C ARG A 128 15.11 -1.23 6.23
N ALA A 129 16.23 -1.83 6.60
CA ALA A 129 17.12 -2.53 5.67
C ALA A 129 16.48 -3.85 5.21
N ASN A 130 16.63 -4.18 3.93
CA ASN A 130 15.98 -5.35 3.33
C ASN A 130 16.42 -6.68 3.94
N HIS A 131 17.72 -6.83 4.24
CA HIS A 131 18.29 -8.12 4.63
C HIS A 131 18.43 -8.30 6.14
N SER A 132 18.79 -7.24 6.86
CA SER A 132 19.03 -7.32 8.32
C SER A 132 17.81 -6.93 9.15
N ASN A 133 16.74 -6.42 8.52
CA ASN A 133 15.62 -5.76 9.20
C ASN A 133 16.03 -4.62 10.16
N GLN A 134 17.27 -4.15 10.07
CA GLN A 134 17.77 -3.05 10.88
C GLN A 134 17.05 -1.77 10.48
N ILE A 135 16.53 -1.05 11.48
CA ILE A 135 15.90 0.26 11.30
C ILE A 135 16.98 1.32 11.46
N TYR A 136 17.01 2.28 10.55
CA TYR A 136 17.99 3.35 10.51
C TYR A 136 17.38 4.70 10.14
N LEU A 137 18.07 5.76 10.53
CA LEU A 137 17.82 7.14 10.12
C LEU A 137 18.68 7.50 8.91
N GLU A 138 18.07 8.14 7.91
CA GLU A 138 18.77 8.93 6.90
C GLU A 138 18.35 10.38 7.03
N ARG A 139 19.31 11.31 6.97
CA ARG A 139 19.00 12.73 6.89
C ARG A 139 20.06 13.53 6.20
N THR A 140 19.67 14.67 5.66
CA THR A 140 20.64 15.67 5.21
C THR A 140 21.34 16.35 6.38
N LEU A 141 22.59 16.77 6.17
CA LEU A 141 23.31 17.59 7.15
C LEU A 141 22.69 19.00 7.23
N GLU A 142 22.69 19.60 8.42
CA GLU A 142 22.13 20.95 8.61
C GLU A 142 22.95 22.00 7.88
N ALA A 143 24.28 21.87 7.95
CA ALA A 143 25.20 22.76 7.25
C ALA A 143 25.22 22.53 5.73
N ASN A 144 24.76 21.38 5.23
CA ASN A 144 24.78 21.06 3.81
C ASN A 144 23.66 20.09 3.40
N SER A 145 22.60 20.64 2.80
CA SER A 145 21.47 19.86 2.27
C SER A 145 21.79 19.03 1.03
N GLN A 146 23.01 19.15 0.48
CA GLN A 146 23.49 18.31 -0.64
C GLN A 146 24.14 17.00 -0.18
N ARG A 147 24.26 16.80 1.13
CA ARG A 147 24.87 15.59 1.73
C ARG A 147 23.83 14.81 2.49
N LEU A 148 23.60 13.56 2.07
CA LEU A 148 22.72 12.63 2.77
C LEU A 148 23.55 11.66 3.62
N VAL A 149 23.26 11.62 4.91
CA VAL A 149 23.94 10.76 5.88
C VAL A 149 23.00 9.65 6.32
N LYS A 150 23.50 8.42 6.30
CA LYS A 150 22.85 7.25 6.87
C LYS A 150 23.54 6.88 8.18
N TYR A 151 22.73 6.73 9.21
CA TYR A 151 23.14 6.35 10.56
C TYR A 151 22.92 4.84 10.78
N SER A 152 23.62 4.23 11.74
CA SER A 152 23.46 2.82 12.09
C SER A 152 22.19 2.57 12.91
N GLY A 153 21.68 3.58 13.61
CA GLY A 153 20.45 3.54 14.38
C GLY A 153 19.45 4.59 13.92
N ILE A 154 18.43 4.80 14.76
CA ILE A 154 17.35 5.76 14.54
C ILE A 154 17.64 7.17 15.08
N THR A 155 18.82 7.38 15.66
CA THR A 155 19.25 8.66 16.23
C THR A 155 20.54 9.16 15.59
N GLN A 156 20.80 10.46 15.72
CA GLN A 156 22.01 11.10 15.21
C GLN A 156 23.26 10.76 16.02
N ASP A 157 23.09 10.28 17.25
CA ASP A 157 24.20 9.88 18.14
C ASP A 157 24.77 8.51 17.76
N SER A 158 24.08 7.78 16.88
CA SER A 158 24.58 6.51 16.36
C SER A 158 25.63 6.70 15.26
N ASN A 159 26.40 5.65 14.99
CA ASN A 159 27.52 5.71 14.05
C ASN A 159 27.04 6.04 12.63
N ILE A 160 27.79 6.86 11.91
CA ILE A 160 27.57 7.09 10.48
C ILE A 160 28.04 5.86 9.71
N VAL A 161 27.15 5.27 8.91
CA VAL A 161 27.46 4.08 8.10
C VAL A 161 27.67 4.40 6.63
N LYS A 162 27.09 5.50 6.13
CA LYS A 162 27.24 5.93 4.74
C LYS A 162 26.98 7.41 4.59
N VAL A 163 27.73 8.05 3.70
CA VAL A 163 27.48 9.42 3.25
C VAL A 163 27.35 9.43 1.74
N ASN A 164 26.30 10.07 1.22
CA ASN A 164 26.17 10.42 -0.19
C ASN A 164 26.46 11.91 -0.34
N GLU A 165 27.60 12.21 -0.94
CA GLU A 165 28.16 13.55 -1.11
C GLU A 165 27.43 14.40 -2.17
N SER A 166 26.55 13.81 -2.97
CA SER A 166 25.90 14.47 -4.11
C SER A 166 24.39 14.24 -4.13
N PHE A 167 23.76 14.22 -2.95
CA PHE A 167 22.32 14.06 -2.83
C PHE A 167 21.60 15.41 -2.80
N SER A 168 20.77 15.70 -3.80
CA SER A 168 19.86 16.85 -3.74
C SER A 168 18.41 16.40 -3.87
N VAL A 169 17.56 16.82 -2.92
CA VAL A 169 16.10 16.61 -2.95
C VAL A 169 15.49 17.22 -4.22
N GLN A 170 15.93 18.42 -4.60
CA GLN A 170 15.38 19.15 -5.74
C GLN A 170 15.66 18.46 -7.08
N GLN A 171 16.75 17.69 -7.15
CA GLN A 171 17.10 16.90 -8.33
C GLN A 171 16.33 15.57 -8.40
N GLN A 172 15.63 15.18 -7.33
CA GLN A 172 14.89 13.93 -7.32
C GLN A 172 13.65 13.99 -8.24
N PRO A 173 13.48 13.00 -9.14
CA PRO A 173 12.32 12.96 -10.04
C PRO A 173 10.97 12.91 -9.31
N TRP A 174 10.90 12.24 -8.14
CA TRP A 174 9.68 12.18 -7.32
C TRP A 174 9.35 13.53 -6.67
N PHE A 175 10.35 14.31 -6.28
CA PHE A 175 10.13 15.61 -5.65
C PHE A 175 9.56 16.63 -6.65
N SER A 176 10.18 16.71 -7.83
CA SER A 176 9.70 17.56 -8.93
C SER A 176 8.30 17.16 -9.42
N ALA A 177 8.01 15.85 -9.46
CA ALA A 177 6.69 15.35 -9.80
C ALA A 177 5.63 15.73 -8.76
N ALA A 178 5.93 15.61 -7.46
CA ALA A 178 5.00 15.99 -6.39
C ALA A 178 4.63 17.48 -6.44
N ARG A 179 5.63 18.34 -6.67
CA ARG A 179 5.41 19.78 -6.84
C ARG A 179 4.48 20.10 -8.01
N ARG A 180 4.54 19.33 -9.11
CA ARG A 180 3.69 19.54 -10.30
C ARG A 180 2.30 18.95 -10.16
N GLN A 181 2.18 17.72 -9.63
CA GLN A 181 0.93 16.97 -9.62
C GLN A 181 -0.09 17.47 -8.60
N LYS A 182 0.37 18.11 -7.51
CA LYS A 182 -0.44 18.64 -6.40
C LYS A 182 -1.29 17.65 -5.60
N LEU A 183 -1.57 16.48 -6.16
CA LEU A 183 -2.33 15.40 -5.55
C LEU A 183 -1.42 14.23 -5.19
N PRO A 184 -1.83 13.41 -4.21
CA PRO A 184 -1.09 12.19 -3.88
C PRO A 184 -1.04 11.22 -5.05
N TYR A 185 0.06 10.50 -5.18
CA TYR A 185 0.26 9.57 -6.28
C TYR A 185 1.20 8.42 -5.91
N TRP A 186 1.04 7.31 -6.62
CA TRP A 186 1.88 6.13 -6.50
C TRP A 186 2.94 6.10 -7.59
N ARG A 187 4.13 5.60 -7.26
CA ARG A 187 5.21 5.39 -8.21
C ARG A 187 6.06 4.18 -7.82
N THR A 188 6.51 3.42 -8.80
CA THR A 188 7.57 2.43 -8.59
C THR A 188 8.93 3.11 -8.71
N GLU A 189 9.78 2.93 -7.71
CA GLU A 189 11.16 3.41 -7.69
C GLU A 189 12.12 2.23 -7.58
N TYR A 190 13.33 2.39 -8.11
CA TYR A 190 14.39 1.40 -8.00
C TYR A 190 15.47 1.95 -7.07
N LEU A 191 15.59 1.35 -5.90
CA LEU A 191 16.68 1.63 -4.96
C LEU A 191 17.80 0.61 -5.17
N THR A 192 18.98 0.88 -4.59
CA THR A 192 20.10 -0.06 -4.62
C THR A 192 19.72 -1.44 -4.10
N ASP A 193 18.83 -1.51 -3.11
CA ASP A 193 18.41 -2.76 -2.47
C ASP A 193 17.21 -3.43 -3.20
N GLY A 194 16.73 -2.85 -4.31
CA GLY A 194 15.63 -3.40 -5.12
C GLY A 194 14.46 -2.43 -5.37
N PRO A 195 13.43 -2.89 -6.09
CA PRO A 195 12.26 -2.08 -6.40
C PRO A 195 11.44 -1.79 -5.14
N VAL A 196 10.82 -0.62 -5.11
CA VAL A 196 9.87 -0.19 -4.07
C VAL A 196 8.66 0.45 -4.71
N VAL A 197 7.51 0.34 -4.06
CA VAL A 197 6.31 1.10 -4.41
C VAL A 197 6.17 2.23 -3.39
N ALA A 198 6.18 3.46 -3.90
CA ALA A 198 6.16 4.66 -3.10
C ALA A 198 4.82 5.39 -3.26
N TYR A 199 4.21 5.72 -2.13
CA TYR A 199 3.12 6.68 -2.03
C TYR A 199 3.69 8.04 -1.71
N HIS A 200 3.55 8.99 -2.63
CA HIS A 200 3.99 10.36 -2.44
C HIS A 200 2.80 11.26 -2.14
N LEU A 201 2.90 11.99 -1.04
CA LEU A 201 1.91 12.93 -0.53
C LEU A 201 2.51 14.35 -0.55
N PRO A 202 2.19 15.16 -1.57
CA PRO A 202 2.60 16.57 -1.60
C PRO A 202 1.99 17.34 -0.43
N VAL A 203 2.80 18.17 0.23
CA VAL A 203 2.39 18.95 1.41
C VAL A 203 2.42 20.44 1.10
N TYR A 204 1.35 21.13 1.51
CA TYR A 204 1.15 22.56 1.30
C TYR A 204 0.93 23.27 2.64
N ASP A 205 1.35 24.53 2.74
CA ASP A 205 0.99 25.39 3.86
C ASP A 205 -0.46 25.89 3.76
N ARG A 206 -0.91 26.64 4.77
CA ARG A 206 -2.26 27.23 4.82
C ARG A 206 -2.48 28.24 3.69
N GLN A 207 -1.41 28.80 3.12
CA GLN A 207 -1.41 29.73 1.99
C GLN A 207 -1.38 29.00 0.63
N GLY A 208 -1.37 27.67 0.62
CA GLY A 208 -1.34 26.85 -0.58
C GLY A 208 0.04 26.75 -1.26
N GLN A 209 1.12 27.18 -0.60
CA GLN A 209 2.49 27.04 -1.11
C GLN A 209 3.04 25.66 -0.81
N PHE A 210 3.77 25.10 -1.76
CA PHE A 210 4.39 23.79 -1.63
C PHE A 210 5.50 23.82 -0.56
N ARG A 211 5.33 23.02 0.50
CA ARG A 211 6.30 22.87 1.59
C ARG A 211 7.25 21.71 1.35
N GLY A 212 6.77 20.62 0.76
CA GLY A 212 7.54 19.40 0.64
C GLY A 212 6.71 18.18 0.27
N VAL A 213 7.26 16.99 0.51
CA VAL A 213 6.65 15.70 0.17
C VAL A 213 6.87 14.73 1.31
N VAL A 214 5.78 14.14 1.81
CA VAL A 214 5.84 12.94 2.64
C VAL A 214 5.81 11.73 1.71
N THR A 215 6.69 10.75 1.95
CA THR A 215 6.72 9.52 1.15
C THR A 215 6.77 8.28 2.04
N GLY A 216 5.75 7.43 1.91
CA GLY A 216 5.74 6.07 2.45
C GLY A 216 6.13 5.07 1.37
N LYS A 217 7.03 4.12 1.67
CA LYS A 217 7.49 3.11 0.71
C LYS A 217 7.24 1.69 1.20
N THR A 218 6.89 0.80 0.28
CA THR A 218 6.77 -0.65 0.52
C THR A 218 7.64 -1.45 -0.44
N MET A 219 8.06 -2.64 -0.02
CA MET A 219 8.83 -3.57 -0.84
C MET A 219 7.91 -4.59 -1.51
N PRO A 220 7.84 -4.64 -2.86
CA PRO A 220 7.09 -5.66 -3.58
C PRO A 220 7.64 -7.07 -3.38
N THR A 221 8.92 -7.21 -2.99
CA THR A 221 9.56 -8.51 -2.78
C THR A 221 8.84 -9.32 -1.70
N ASP A 222 8.45 -8.66 -0.60
CA ASP A 222 7.73 -9.31 0.50
C ASP A 222 6.34 -9.77 0.05
N MET A 223 5.66 -8.98 -0.79
CA MET A 223 4.39 -9.36 -1.40
C MET A 223 4.57 -10.55 -2.35
N ARG A 224 5.65 -10.57 -3.14
CA ARG A 224 5.95 -11.68 -4.07
C ARG A 224 6.23 -12.97 -3.30
N GLU A 225 7.03 -12.91 -2.25
CA GLU A 225 7.35 -14.07 -1.39
C GLU A 225 6.08 -14.59 -0.69
N TYR A 226 5.25 -13.69 -0.18
CA TYR A 226 3.96 -14.02 0.41
C TYR A 226 3.00 -14.68 -0.60
N LEU A 227 2.87 -14.13 -1.81
CA LEU A 227 2.04 -14.74 -2.85
C LEU A 227 2.58 -16.11 -3.28
N HIS A 228 3.89 -16.30 -3.31
CA HIS A 228 4.50 -17.60 -3.58
C HIS A 228 4.27 -18.61 -2.46
N SER A 229 4.24 -18.20 -1.20
CA SER A 229 4.01 -19.12 -0.08
C SER A 229 2.56 -19.64 -0.01
N ILE A 230 1.59 -18.86 -0.50
CA ILE A 230 0.16 -19.23 -0.47
C ILE A 230 -0.30 -19.92 -1.76
N LEU A 231 0.40 -19.66 -2.87
CA LEU A 231 0.11 -20.25 -4.17
C LEU A 231 1.25 -21.18 -4.63
N PRO A 232 1.44 -22.35 -3.98
CA PRO A 232 2.38 -23.34 -4.46
C PRO A 232 1.91 -23.82 -5.85
N GLY A 233 2.66 -23.48 -6.90
CA GLY A 233 2.53 -24.10 -8.22
C GLY A 233 2.12 -23.23 -9.42
N LYS A 234 1.87 -21.91 -9.30
CA LYS A 234 1.56 -21.08 -10.48
C LYS A 234 2.55 -19.92 -10.69
N LYS A 235 3.52 -20.16 -11.58
CA LYS A 235 4.61 -19.26 -12.01
C LYS A 235 4.20 -17.92 -12.68
N ARG A 236 2.95 -17.43 -12.55
CA ARG A 236 2.43 -16.37 -13.46
C ARG A 236 1.67 -15.17 -12.86
N LEU A 237 1.69 -14.95 -11.54
CA LEU A 237 0.90 -13.86 -10.92
C LEU A 237 1.67 -12.55 -10.63
N ALA A 238 2.99 -12.54 -10.73
CA ALA A 238 3.80 -11.36 -10.38
C ALA A 238 3.64 -10.15 -11.31
N ALA A 239 3.06 -10.31 -12.52
CA ALA A 239 2.96 -9.25 -13.52
C ALA A 239 1.71 -8.35 -13.40
N ASP A 240 0.77 -8.67 -12.50
CA ASP A 240 -0.54 -8.00 -12.45
C ASP A 240 -0.66 -6.97 -11.31
N CYS A 241 0.14 -7.11 -10.25
CA CYS A 241 0.10 -6.22 -9.08
C CYS A 241 0.56 -4.78 -9.42
N GLY A 242 1.52 -4.62 -10.34
CA GLY A 242 1.93 -3.30 -10.84
C GLY A 242 0.86 -2.59 -11.67
N ARG A 243 -0.03 -3.33 -12.35
CA ARG A 243 -1.10 -2.76 -13.17
C ARG A 243 -2.27 -2.28 -12.32
N GLN A 244 -2.70 -3.05 -11.32
CA GLN A 244 -3.84 -2.67 -10.47
C GLN A 244 -3.61 -1.38 -9.67
N ALA A 245 -2.37 -1.11 -9.20
CA ALA A 245 -2.03 0.14 -8.52
C ALA A 245 -2.22 1.37 -9.43
N GLN A 246 -1.88 1.25 -10.71
CA GLN A 246 -2.05 2.30 -11.70
C GLN A 246 -3.52 2.55 -12.05
N TYR A 247 -4.35 1.49 -12.09
CA TYR A 247 -5.79 1.61 -12.39
C TYR A 247 -6.63 2.13 -11.21
N ARG A 248 -6.33 1.78 -9.95
CA ARG A 248 -7.03 2.35 -8.77
C ARG A 248 -6.73 3.85 -8.60
N GLY A 249 -5.51 4.29 -8.90
CA GLY A 249 -5.13 5.71 -8.94
C GLY A 249 -5.87 6.50 -10.03
N ALA A 250 -6.11 5.88 -11.19
CA ALA A 250 -6.88 6.49 -12.29
C ALA A 250 -8.40 6.49 -12.04
N GLY A 251 -8.95 5.46 -11.37
CA GLY A 251 -10.37 5.33 -11.06
C GLY A 251 -10.89 6.40 -10.09
N ARG A 252 -10.10 6.80 -9.09
CA ARG A 252 -10.46 7.92 -8.19
C ARG A 252 -10.40 9.29 -8.89
N ARG A 253 -9.57 9.47 -9.93
CA ARG A 253 -9.54 10.71 -10.74
C ARG A 253 -10.84 10.95 -11.50
N ARG A 254 -11.51 9.90 -11.99
CA ARG A 254 -12.80 10.04 -12.69
C ARG A 254 -13.97 10.39 -11.76
N ARG A 255 -13.99 9.88 -10.51
CA ARG A 255 -15.03 10.24 -9.54
C ARG A 255 -14.87 11.65 -8.96
N ALA A 256 -13.63 12.12 -8.78
CA ALA A 256 -13.40 13.51 -8.35
C ALA A 256 -13.73 14.55 -9.44
N ALA A 257 -13.55 14.20 -10.73
CA ALA A 257 -13.93 15.07 -11.84
C ALA A 257 -15.46 15.10 -12.11
N ALA A 258 -16.19 14.05 -11.73
CA ALA A 258 -17.64 13.94 -11.90
C ALA A 258 -18.47 14.59 -10.77
N ALA A 259 -17.83 15.02 -9.67
CA ALA A 259 -18.50 15.58 -8.50
C ALA A 259 -18.45 17.13 -8.44
N LYS A 260 -18.49 17.80 -9.60
CA LYS A 260 -18.67 19.26 -9.67
C LYS A 260 -20.15 19.54 -9.94
N PRO A 261 -20.94 20.06 -8.98
CA PRO A 261 -22.31 20.42 -9.29
C PRO A 261 -22.33 21.69 -10.15
N ALA A 262 -23.07 21.62 -11.24
CA ALA A 262 -23.50 22.76 -12.03
C ALA A 262 -24.30 23.73 -11.14
N ARG A 263 -23.94 25.02 -11.19
CA ARG A 263 -24.81 26.11 -10.73
C ARG A 263 -24.77 27.20 -11.79
N ASP A 264 -25.69 27.07 -12.73
CA ASP A 264 -26.21 28.17 -13.53
C ASP A 264 -27.26 28.94 -12.72
N SER A 265 -27.27 30.26 -12.85
CA SER A 265 -28.44 31.19 -12.85
C SER A 265 -27.99 32.61 -12.42
N PRO A 266 -28.65 33.69 -12.88
CA PRO A 266 -28.11 34.56 -13.91
C PRO A 266 -27.77 35.97 -13.40
N THR A 267 -27.00 36.67 -14.22
CA THR A 267 -26.70 38.10 -14.17
C THR A 267 -27.99 38.93 -14.18
N VAL A 268 -28.18 39.78 -13.17
CA VAL A 268 -29.08 40.94 -13.24
C VAL A 268 -28.20 42.19 -13.21
N GLU A 269 -28.25 42.87 -14.34
CA GLU A 269 -27.67 44.16 -14.68
C GLU A 269 -28.42 45.28 -13.92
N ILE A 270 -27.73 46.14 -13.18
CA ILE A 270 -28.28 47.42 -12.71
C ILE A 270 -27.25 48.51 -12.99
N GLY A 271 -27.73 49.53 -13.71
CA GLY A 271 -26.97 50.53 -14.43
C GLY A 271 -26.17 51.51 -13.58
N ARG A 272 -25.10 52.03 -14.22
CA ARG A 272 -24.52 53.35 -13.95
C ARG A 272 -25.57 54.45 -14.15
N PRO A 273 -25.39 55.60 -13.47
CA PRO A 273 -25.18 56.83 -14.24
C PRO A 273 -24.09 57.73 -13.57
N PRO A 274 -23.85 59.00 -13.99
CA PRO A 274 -22.66 59.36 -14.75
C PRO A 274 -21.72 60.33 -13.99
N ALA A 275 -20.57 60.60 -14.61
CA ALA A 275 -19.60 61.59 -14.19
C ALA A 275 -20.03 63.02 -14.60
N ASP A 276 -19.74 63.99 -13.73
CA ASP A 276 -19.39 65.38 -14.05
C ASP A 276 -18.59 65.95 -12.86
N ALA A 277 -17.36 66.43 -13.09
CA ALA A 277 -16.90 67.82 -12.95
C ALA A 277 -16.96 68.38 -11.50
N ASP A 278 -15.98 69.03 -10.90
CA ASP A 278 -14.93 69.92 -11.42
C ASP A 278 -13.96 70.29 -10.27
N VAL A 279 -12.73 70.69 -10.63
CA VAL A 279 -11.85 71.71 -10.01
C VAL A 279 -11.91 71.89 -8.47
N SER A 280 -10.84 71.65 -7.70
CA SER A 280 -9.94 72.74 -7.26
C SER A 280 -8.78 72.25 -6.36
N ARG A 281 -7.55 72.61 -6.78
CA ARG A 281 -6.47 73.20 -5.96
C ARG A 281 -6.49 72.97 -4.43
N ARG A 282 -5.45 72.35 -3.90
CA ARG A 282 -4.32 73.09 -3.26
C ARG A 282 -3.15 72.17 -2.88
N ARG A 283 -1.97 72.71 -3.22
CA ARG A 283 -0.62 72.25 -2.89
C ARG A 283 -0.39 72.19 -1.37
N ARG A 284 0.44 71.23 -0.92
CA ARG A 284 1.72 71.48 -0.21
C ARG A 284 2.52 70.17 -0.05
N ARG A 285 3.61 70.05 -0.82
CA ARG A 285 4.94 69.62 -0.30
C ARG A 285 5.43 70.76 0.63
N ILE A 286 6.30 70.60 1.63
CA ILE A 286 7.70 70.10 1.61
C ILE A 286 8.15 69.71 3.07
N PRO A 287 9.43 69.43 3.43
CA PRO A 287 9.89 68.21 4.12
C PRO A 287 10.71 68.48 5.42
N GLY A 288 11.46 67.47 5.90
CA GLY A 288 12.55 67.61 6.89
C GLY A 288 12.08 67.66 8.35
N ASP A 289 12.82 67.22 9.37
CA ASP A 289 14.24 66.91 9.45
C ASP A 289 14.52 66.06 10.71
N ARG A 290 15.75 65.50 10.76
CA ARG A 290 16.35 64.77 11.89
C ARG A 290 16.37 65.57 13.20
N VAL A 291 16.16 64.88 14.34
CA VAL A 291 17.11 64.69 15.46
C VAL A 291 16.78 63.37 16.14
#